data_AF-A0A4Q2SY42-F1
#
_entry.id   AF-A0A4Q2SY42-F1
#
_cell.length_a   1.000
_cell.length_b   1.000
_cell.length_c   1.000
_cell.angle_alpha   90.00
_cell.angle_beta   90.00
_cell.angle_gamma   90.00
#
_symmetry.space_group_name_H-M   'P 1'
#
loop_
_entity.id
_entity.type
_entity.pdbx_description
1 polymer ?
#
loop_
_entity_poly.entity_id
_entity_poly.type
_entity_poly.pdbx_seq_one_letter_code
_entity_poly.pdbx_strand_id
1 'polypeptide(L)'
;MSVWDKIKDALTTDDAEAAAEAQQEAEQAQAEADKAKVEAQARADEARRKADEAANKAGLPTATDEEKAQADQARQDAEAEAQKAQEESAEADRKADERAQRALEKANARKEKRQEARQEAREERQEERQEARQDAREAAHADDVYTVKSGDTLSEIGARHGVDYHVLARVNNIDNPDLIFPGQKIRIPK
;
A
#
# COMPACT_ATOMS: atom_id res chain seq x y z
N MET A 1 -11.21 18.23 -0.20
CA MET A 1 -10.19 17.97 0.83
C MET A 1 -8.85 18.38 0.28
N SER A 2 -8.16 19.27 0.99
CA SER A 2 -6.78 19.64 0.71
C SER A 2 -5.85 18.42 0.89
N VAL A 3 -4.67 18.45 0.27
CA VAL A 3 -3.62 17.43 0.53
C VAL A 3 -3.28 17.41 2.02
N TRP A 4 -3.24 18.58 2.65
CA TRP A 4 -3.06 18.74 4.09
C TRP A 4 -4.15 18.06 4.93
N ASP A 5 -5.42 18.17 4.55
CA ASP A 5 -6.52 17.50 5.25
C ASP A 5 -6.37 15.97 5.16
N LYS A 6 -5.99 15.48 3.98
CA LYS A 6 -5.80 14.04 3.74
C LYS A 6 -4.62 13.48 4.54
N ILE A 7 -3.52 14.22 4.63
CA ILE A 7 -2.36 13.85 5.46
C ILE A 7 -2.79 13.81 6.94
N LYS A 8 -3.55 14.82 7.38
CA LYS A 8 -4.02 14.90 8.78
C LYS A 8 -4.97 13.77 9.16
N ASP A 9 -5.92 13.43 8.28
CA ASP A 9 -6.81 12.30 8.49
C ASP A 9 -6.03 10.97 8.55
N ALA A 10 -5.00 10.81 7.69
CA ALA A 10 -4.17 9.60 7.67
C ALA A 10 -3.38 9.39 8.98
N LEU A 11 -2.93 10.46 9.65
CA LEU A 11 -2.24 10.38 10.95
C LEU A 11 -3.07 9.75 12.07
N THR A 12 -4.40 9.78 11.96
CA THR A 12 -5.30 9.20 12.97
C THR A 12 -5.55 7.70 12.77
N THR A 13 -4.94 7.09 11.76
CA THR A 13 -5.11 5.68 11.39
C THR A 13 -3.96 4.80 11.90
N ASP A 14 -4.09 3.48 11.75
CA ASP A 14 -3.06 2.47 12.06
C ASP A 14 -1.71 2.65 11.30
N ASP A 15 -1.59 3.67 10.44
CA ASP A 15 -0.41 3.99 9.62
C ASP A 15 0.24 5.33 10.00
N ALA A 16 0.24 5.67 11.29
CA ALA A 16 0.76 6.93 11.80
C ALA A 16 2.22 7.23 11.37
N GLU A 17 3.06 6.20 11.20
CA GLU A 17 4.47 6.38 10.80
C GLU A 17 4.60 6.87 9.34
N ALA A 18 3.92 6.22 8.39
CA ALA A 18 3.97 6.64 6.98
C ALA A 18 3.28 8.00 6.76
N ALA A 19 2.23 8.28 7.52
CA ALA A 19 1.57 9.59 7.50
C ALA A 19 2.45 10.69 8.12
N ALA A 20 3.25 10.38 9.16
CA ALA A 20 4.20 11.32 9.75
C ALA A 20 5.36 11.64 8.80
N GLU A 21 5.89 10.63 8.10
CA GLU A 21 6.89 10.83 7.03
C GLU A 21 6.34 11.76 5.94
N ALA A 22 5.09 11.52 5.49
CA ALA A 22 4.45 12.35 4.48
C ALA A 22 4.19 13.79 4.96
N GLN A 23 3.80 13.97 6.22
CA GLN A 23 3.66 15.29 6.82
C GLN A 23 5.00 16.03 6.86
N GLN A 24 6.07 15.37 7.30
CA GLN A 24 7.39 15.97 7.37
C GLN A 24 7.91 16.38 5.99
N GLU A 25 7.73 15.54 4.96
CA GLU A 25 8.12 15.86 3.57
C GLU A 25 7.31 17.06 3.04
N ALA A 26 6.01 17.14 3.34
CA ALA A 26 5.16 18.27 2.96
C ALA A 26 5.53 19.58 3.69
N GLU A 27 5.82 19.51 4.99
CA GLU A 27 6.27 20.66 5.78
C GLU A 27 7.62 21.21 5.29
N GLN A 28 8.56 20.31 4.99
CA GLN A 28 9.86 20.71 4.43
C GLN A 28 9.70 21.34 3.05
N ALA A 29 8.85 20.78 2.20
CA ALA A 29 8.58 21.33 0.87
C ALA A 29 7.93 22.72 0.95
N GLN A 30 6.99 22.93 1.89
CA GLN A 30 6.39 24.23 2.12
C GLN A 30 7.42 25.24 2.66
N ALA A 31 8.26 24.84 3.60
CA ALA A 31 9.31 25.71 4.15
C ALA A 31 10.34 26.13 3.07
N GLU A 32 10.70 25.22 2.17
CA GLU A 32 11.55 25.54 1.01
C GLU A 32 10.87 26.52 0.06
N ALA A 33 9.57 26.35 -0.20
CA ALA A 33 8.81 27.27 -1.03
C ALA A 33 8.70 28.66 -0.40
N ASP A 34 8.37 28.74 0.89
CA ASP A 34 8.29 30.00 1.63
C ASP A 34 9.63 30.74 1.62
N LYS A 35 10.75 30.00 1.81
CA LYS A 35 12.09 30.56 1.69
C LYS A 35 12.37 31.10 0.29
N ALA A 36 12.06 30.33 -0.76
CA ALA A 36 12.27 30.75 -2.14
C ALA A 36 11.46 32.01 -2.48
N LYS A 37 10.22 32.11 -1.99
CA LYS A 37 9.38 33.29 -2.14
C LYS A 37 9.96 34.53 -1.48
N VAL A 38 10.47 34.40 -0.25
CA VAL A 38 11.12 35.52 0.45
C VAL A 38 12.35 36.00 -0.32
N GLU A 39 13.17 35.08 -0.83
CA GLU A 39 14.34 35.42 -1.64
C GLU A 39 13.96 36.09 -2.98
N ALA A 40 12.95 35.58 -3.68
CA ALA A 40 12.44 36.15 -4.91
C ALA A 40 11.85 37.56 -4.69
N GLN A 41 11.04 37.72 -3.63
CA GLN A 41 10.47 39.00 -3.24
C GLN A 41 11.56 40.03 -2.89
N ALA A 42 12.61 39.62 -2.16
CA ALA A 42 13.72 40.50 -1.83
C ALA A 42 14.48 41.02 -3.07
N ARG A 43 14.63 40.19 -4.12
CA ARG A 43 15.22 40.63 -5.40
C ARG A 43 14.35 41.65 -6.11
N ALA A 44 13.04 41.43 -6.14
CA ALA A 44 12.08 42.39 -6.72
C ALA A 44 12.08 43.72 -5.96
N ASP A 45 12.11 43.68 -4.62
CA ASP A 45 12.17 44.87 -3.78
C ASP A 45 13.49 45.65 -3.97
N GLU A 46 14.62 44.96 -4.14
CA GLU A 46 15.90 45.59 -4.44
C GLU A 46 15.90 46.27 -5.82
N ALA A 47 15.37 45.58 -6.84
CA ALA A 47 15.26 46.14 -8.19
C ALA A 47 14.34 47.38 -8.20
N ARG A 48 13.24 47.34 -7.47
CA ARG A 48 12.34 48.48 -7.28
C ARG A 48 13.03 49.65 -6.59
N ARG A 49 13.83 49.39 -5.55
CA ARG A 49 14.60 50.44 -4.86
C ARG A 49 15.58 51.13 -5.81
N LYS A 50 16.28 50.36 -6.66
CA LYS A 50 17.18 50.90 -7.70
C LYS A 50 16.42 51.74 -8.72
N ALA A 51 15.23 51.31 -9.13
CA ALA A 51 14.37 52.09 -10.03
C ALA A 51 13.91 53.41 -9.40
N ASP A 52 13.52 53.41 -8.12
CA ASP A 52 13.12 54.62 -7.39
C ASP A 52 14.31 55.59 -7.22
N GLU A 53 15.51 55.08 -6.91
CA GLU A 53 16.75 55.86 -6.84
C GLU A 53 17.08 56.51 -8.19
N ALA A 54 17.00 55.76 -9.29
CA ALA A 54 17.23 56.26 -10.64
C ALA A 54 16.18 57.30 -11.07
N ALA A 55 14.90 57.07 -10.74
CA ALA A 55 13.81 58.01 -11.02
C ALA A 55 13.97 59.33 -10.25
N ASN A 56 14.39 59.27 -8.99
CA ASN A 56 14.69 60.48 -8.20
C ASN A 56 15.82 61.30 -8.82
N LYS A 57 16.87 60.62 -9.34
CA LYS A 57 17.99 61.28 -10.03
C LYS A 57 17.54 61.96 -11.33
N ALA A 58 16.74 61.25 -12.14
CA ALA A 58 16.22 61.75 -13.41
C ALA A 58 15.22 62.91 -13.26
N GLY A 59 14.57 63.03 -12.08
CA GLY A 59 13.62 64.10 -11.77
C GLY A 59 14.26 65.46 -11.44
N LEU A 60 15.59 65.53 -11.27
CA LEU A 60 16.29 66.79 -11.01
C LEU A 60 16.25 67.71 -12.25
N PRO A 61 16.15 69.04 -12.06
CA PRO A 61 16.13 69.99 -13.18
C PRO A 61 17.43 69.98 -14.01
N THR A 62 18.52 69.43 -13.46
CA THR A 62 19.83 69.29 -14.09
C THR A 62 20.06 67.91 -14.74
N ALA A 63 19.06 67.03 -14.74
CA ALA A 63 19.22 65.65 -15.20
C ALA A 63 19.55 65.57 -16.70
N THR A 64 20.53 64.74 -17.04
CA THR A 64 20.91 64.48 -18.44
C THR A 64 19.96 63.49 -19.12
N ASP A 65 19.99 63.45 -20.46
CA ASP A 65 19.22 62.45 -21.22
C ASP A 65 19.68 61.02 -20.92
N GLU A 66 20.97 60.82 -20.60
CA GLU A 66 21.49 59.53 -20.13
C GLU A 66 20.89 59.12 -18.79
N GLU A 67 20.74 60.05 -17.84
CA GLU A 67 20.15 59.76 -16.53
C GLU A 67 18.66 59.42 -16.63
N LYS A 68 17.94 60.05 -17.58
CA LYS A 68 16.54 59.70 -17.89
C LYS A 68 16.44 58.32 -18.54
N ALA A 69 17.30 58.01 -19.50
CA ALA A 69 17.35 56.69 -20.13
C ALA A 69 17.69 55.58 -19.11
N GLN A 70 18.60 55.86 -18.16
CA GLN A 70 18.92 54.96 -17.05
C GLN A 70 17.72 54.73 -16.12
N ALA A 71 16.91 55.75 -15.85
CA ALA A 71 15.70 55.61 -15.04
C ALA A 71 14.63 54.75 -15.75
N ASP A 72 14.44 54.93 -17.06
CA ASP A 72 13.52 54.11 -17.84
C ASP A 72 13.98 52.64 -17.90
N GLN A 73 15.29 52.41 -18.10
CA GLN A 73 15.86 51.06 -18.05
C GLN A 73 15.67 50.43 -16.66
N ALA A 74 15.97 51.15 -15.58
CA ALA A 74 15.82 50.63 -14.23
C ALA A 74 14.36 50.28 -13.89
N ARG A 75 13.38 51.02 -14.43
CA ARG A 75 11.95 50.67 -14.30
C ARG A 75 11.60 49.38 -15.04
N GLN A 76 12.09 49.21 -16.27
CA GLN A 76 11.89 47.98 -17.03
C GLN A 76 12.53 46.78 -16.34
N ASP A 77 13.75 46.95 -15.82
CA ASP A 77 14.46 45.91 -15.08
C ASP A 77 13.71 45.55 -13.78
N ALA A 78 13.17 46.55 -13.06
CA ALA A 78 12.37 46.30 -11.86
C ALA A 78 11.03 45.59 -12.16
N GLU A 79 10.37 45.94 -13.26
CA GLU A 79 9.14 45.26 -13.68
C GLU A 79 9.44 43.82 -14.11
N ALA A 80 10.53 43.59 -14.85
CA ALA A 80 10.97 42.25 -15.24
C ALA A 80 11.33 41.39 -14.02
N GLU A 81 12.07 41.93 -13.04
CA GLU A 81 12.42 41.19 -11.83
C GLU A 81 11.18 40.93 -10.94
N ALA A 82 10.20 41.84 -10.93
CA ALA A 82 8.93 41.62 -10.24
C ALA A 82 8.10 40.49 -10.90
N GLN A 83 8.01 40.45 -12.23
CA GLN A 83 7.34 39.36 -12.95
C GLN A 83 8.04 38.03 -12.69
N LYS A 84 9.37 38.01 -12.78
CA LYS A 84 10.17 36.82 -12.49
C LYS A 84 9.99 36.35 -11.04
N ALA A 85 9.95 37.26 -10.07
CA ALA A 85 9.68 36.90 -8.68
C ALA A 85 8.28 36.31 -8.48
N GLN A 86 7.27 36.81 -9.20
CA GLN A 86 5.92 36.23 -9.20
C GLN A 86 5.90 34.81 -9.80
N GLU A 87 6.62 34.60 -10.89
CA GLU A 87 6.77 33.28 -11.52
C GLU A 87 7.51 32.29 -10.62
N GLU A 88 8.64 32.70 -10.04
CA GLU A 88 9.43 31.89 -9.09
C GLU A 88 8.59 31.52 -7.86
N SER A 89 7.79 32.45 -7.34
CA SER A 89 6.86 32.22 -6.23
C SER A 89 5.78 31.19 -6.58
N ALA A 90 5.16 31.34 -7.75
CA ALA A 90 4.14 30.39 -8.22
C ALA A 90 4.72 29.00 -8.53
N GLU A 91 5.95 28.95 -9.05
CA GLU A 91 6.65 27.69 -9.30
C GLU A 91 7.04 27.00 -7.98
N ALA A 92 7.49 27.76 -6.98
CA ALA A 92 7.78 27.26 -5.64
C ALA A 92 6.55 26.62 -5.00
N ASP A 93 5.38 27.26 -5.11
CA ASP A 93 4.10 26.70 -4.65
C ASP A 93 3.75 25.40 -5.36
N ARG A 94 3.82 25.37 -6.70
CA ARG A 94 3.55 24.15 -7.47
C ARG A 94 4.47 23.01 -7.07
N LYS A 95 5.77 23.29 -6.87
CA LYS A 95 6.73 22.28 -6.43
C LYS A 95 6.45 21.77 -5.01
N ALA A 96 6.02 22.64 -4.10
CA ALA A 96 5.60 22.23 -2.76
C ALA A 96 4.38 21.30 -2.80
N ASP A 97 3.37 21.67 -3.57
CA ASP A 97 2.16 20.88 -3.76
C ASP A 97 2.46 19.51 -4.40
N GLU A 98 3.30 19.47 -5.44
CA GLU A 98 3.70 18.22 -6.10
C GLU A 98 4.48 17.30 -5.15
N ARG A 99 5.37 17.85 -4.31
CA ARG A 99 6.08 17.05 -3.31
C ARG A 99 5.12 16.50 -2.25
N ALA A 100 4.19 17.31 -1.77
CA ALA A 100 3.17 16.86 -0.82
C ALA A 100 2.28 15.75 -1.41
N GLN A 101 1.90 15.86 -2.68
CA GLN A 101 1.13 14.82 -3.38
C GLN A 101 1.92 13.52 -3.50
N ARG A 102 3.19 13.58 -3.94
CA ARG A 102 4.06 12.40 -4.04
C ARG A 102 4.27 11.73 -2.68
N ALA A 103 4.42 12.51 -1.62
CA ALA A 103 4.55 11.99 -0.27
C ALA A 103 3.29 11.22 0.16
N LEU A 104 2.10 11.76 -0.14
CA LEU A 104 0.83 11.09 0.12
C LEU A 104 0.65 9.81 -0.72
N GLU A 105 1.05 9.83 -1.99
CA GLU A 105 1.01 8.65 -2.87
C GLU A 105 1.92 7.53 -2.35
N LYS A 106 3.14 7.85 -1.92
CA LYS A 106 4.05 6.87 -1.28
C LYS A 106 3.43 6.26 -0.03
N ALA A 107 2.81 7.06 0.83
CA ALA A 107 2.15 6.59 2.04
C ALA A 107 0.99 5.63 1.71
N ASN A 108 0.16 5.97 0.72
CA ASN A 108 -0.92 5.11 0.25
C ASN A 108 -0.40 3.81 -0.36
N ALA A 109 0.64 3.86 -1.21
CA ALA A 109 1.23 2.66 -1.79
C ALA A 109 1.81 1.72 -0.73
N ARG A 110 2.43 2.25 0.34
CA ARG A 110 2.91 1.46 1.49
C ARG A 110 1.75 0.79 2.22
N LYS A 111 0.62 1.49 2.38
CA LYS A 111 -0.60 0.96 2.97
C LYS A 111 -1.21 -0.16 2.11
N GLU A 112 -1.33 0.04 0.81
CA GLU A 112 -1.84 -0.96 -0.15
C GLU A 112 -0.98 -2.22 -0.13
N LYS A 113 0.35 -2.08 -0.26
CA LYS A 113 1.29 -3.22 -0.19
C LYS A 113 1.17 -4.01 1.12
N ARG A 114 0.89 -3.34 2.24
CA ARG A 114 0.67 -4.01 3.53
C ARG A 114 -0.67 -4.74 3.57
N GLN A 115 -1.71 -4.17 2.96
CA GLN A 115 -3.02 -4.83 2.84
C GLN A 115 -2.93 -6.08 1.98
N GLU A 116 -2.22 -5.99 0.85
CA GLU A 116 -1.91 -7.12 -0.03
C GLU A 116 -1.16 -8.22 0.73
N ALA A 117 -0.06 -7.89 1.41
CA ALA A 117 0.70 -8.86 2.21
C ALA A 117 -0.15 -9.50 3.33
N ARG A 118 -1.08 -8.76 3.93
CA ARG A 118 -2.03 -9.31 4.93
C ARG A 118 -3.06 -10.24 4.29
N GLN A 119 -3.51 -9.94 3.07
CA GLN A 119 -4.43 -10.76 2.31
C GLN A 119 -3.75 -12.06 1.87
N GLU A 120 -2.56 -11.96 1.27
CA GLU A 120 -1.75 -13.12 0.87
C GLU A 120 -1.50 -14.03 2.08
N ALA A 121 -1.01 -13.49 3.20
CA ALA A 121 -0.80 -14.28 4.42
C ALA A 121 -2.09 -14.89 4.99
N ARG A 122 -3.26 -14.31 4.69
CA ARG A 122 -4.57 -14.87 5.08
C ARG A 122 -5.02 -15.96 4.12
N GLU A 123 -4.72 -15.83 2.83
CA GLU A 123 -4.99 -16.83 1.80
C GLU A 123 -4.10 -18.06 2.02
N GLU A 124 -2.79 -17.89 2.24
CA GLU A 124 -1.87 -18.97 2.61
C GLU A 124 -2.36 -19.74 3.84
N ARG A 125 -2.71 -19.04 4.94
CA ARG A 125 -3.28 -19.69 6.13
C ARG A 125 -4.61 -20.41 5.85
N GLN A 126 -5.39 -19.93 4.90
CA GLN A 126 -6.64 -20.61 4.52
C GLN A 126 -6.36 -21.84 3.69
N GLU A 127 -5.39 -21.81 2.79
CA GLU A 127 -4.93 -22.95 2.00
C GLU A 127 -4.35 -24.02 2.91
N GLU A 128 -3.42 -23.69 3.82
CA GLU A 128 -2.87 -24.61 4.82
C GLU A 128 -3.99 -25.27 5.66
N ARG A 129 -5.00 -24.48 6.05
CA ARG A 129 -6.15 -24.99 6.82
C ARG A 129 -7.07 -25.86 5.97
N GLN A 130 -7.21 -25.57 4.67
CA GLN A 130 -8.00 -26.38 3.75
C GLN A 130 -7.31 -27.72 3.49
N GLU A 131 -5.99 -27.72 3.27
CA GLU A 131 -5.18 -28.94 3.14
C GLU A 131 -5.28 -29.78 4.41
N ALA A 132 -5.05 -29.20 5.59
CA ALA A 132 -5.17 -29.92 6.86
C ALA A 132 -6.59 -30.49 7.08
N ARG A 133 -7.63 -29.80 6.60
CA ARG A 133 -9.02 -30.28 6.63
C ARG A 133 -9.27 -31.41 5.65
N GLN A 134 -8.69 -31.33 4.45
CA GLN A 134 -8.76 -32.40 3.47
C GLN A 134 -8.07 -33.65 4.00
N ASP A 135 -6.85 -33.53 4.53
CA ASP A 135 -6.12 -34.64 5.15
C ASP A 135 -6.90 -35.26 6.32
N ALA A 136 -7.47 -34.44 7.19
CA ALA A 136 -8.31 -34.92 8.28
C ALA A 136 -9.58 -35.63 7.78
N ARG A 137 -10.17 -35.15 6.67
CA ARG A 137 -11.33 -35.77 6.04
C ARG A 137 -10.98 -37.09 5.37
N GLU A 138 -9.86 -37.15 4.66
CA GLU A 138 -9.34 -38.39 4.05
C GLU A 138 -9.00 -39.42 5.14
N ALA A 139 -8.37 -39.00 6.24
CA ALA A 139 -8.13 -39.86 7.39
C ALA A 139 -9.43 -40.35 8.07
N ALA A 140 -10.46 -39.49 8.14
CA ALA A 140 -11.77 -39.88 8.67
C ALA A 140 -12.53 -40.85 7.76
N HIS A 141 -12.33 -40.77 6.44
CA HIS A 141 -12.96 -41.65 5.45
C HIS A 141 -12.10 -42.84 5.00
N ALA A 142 -10.92 -43.03 5.59
CA ALA A 142 -10.11 -44.21 5.34
C ALA A 142 -10.78 -45.45 5.99
N ASP A 143 -11.24 -46.37 5.14
CA ASP A 143 -11.75 -47.69 5.56
C ASP A 143 -10.70 -48.40 6.42
N ASP A 144 -11.09 -48.90 7.59
CA ASP A 144 -10.18 -49.73 8.40
C ASP A 144 -9.96 -51.06 7.69
N VAL A 145 -8.73 -51.57 7.65
CA VAL A 145 -8.44 -52.86 6.99
C VAL A 145 -8.18 -53.93 8.05
N TYR A 146 -9.10 -54.87 8.17
CA TYR A 146 -8.94 -56.06 9.00
C TYR A 146 -8.22 -57.16 8.22
N THR A 147 -7.19 -57.76 8.80
CA THR A 147 -6.56 -58.97 8.23
C THR A 147 -7.15 -60.19 8.91
N VAL A 148 -7.87 -61.00 8.14
CA VAL A 148 -8.56 -62.21 8.59
C VAL A 148 -7.55 -63.17 9.24
N LYS A 149 -7.90 -63.69 10.41
CA LYS A 149 -7.12 -64.70 11.13
C LYS A 149 -7.78 -66.06 10.98
N SER A 150 -7.02 -67.12 11.27
CA SER A 150 -7.55 -68.48 11.25
C SER A 150 -8.72 -68.60 12.24
N GLY A 151 -9.88 -69.04 11.73
CA GLY A 151 -11.10 -69.22 12.51
C GLY A 151 -12.05 -68.02 12.54
N ASP A 152 -11.70 -66.87 11.94
CA ASP A 152 -12.65 -65.76 11.82
C ASP A 152 -13.76 -66.06 10.80
N THR A 153 -14.94 -65.49 11.03
CA THR A 153 -16.06 -65.46 10.07
C THR A 153 -16.44 -64.02 9.76
N LEU A 154 -17.04 -63.78 8.58
CA LEU A 154 -17.42 -62.42 8.18
C LEU A 154 -18.47 -61.81 9.13
N SER A 155 -19.38 -62.63 9.64
CA SER A 155 -20.40 -62.22 10.63
C SER A 155 -19.78 -61.79 11.96
N GLU A 156 -18.78 -62.52 12.46
CA GLU A 156 -18.11 -62.16 13.71
C GLU A 156 -17.25 -60.90 13.55
N ILE A 157 -16.54 -60.77 12.42
CA ILE A 157 -15.78 -59.56 12.09
C ILE A 157 -16.73 -58.35 12.02
N GLY A 158 -17.86 -58.48 11.30
CA GLY A 158 -18.87 -57.43 11.22
C GLY A 158 -19.41 -57.02 12.59
N ALA A 159 -19.79 -57.98 13.42
CA ALA A 159 -20.29 -57.72 14.76
C ALA A 159 -19.26 -57.02 15.66
N ARG A 160 -17.98 -57.41 15.61
CA ARG A 160 -16.89 -56.76 16.36
C ARG A 160 -16.70 -55.30 15.95
N HIS A 161 -16.97 -54.97 14.70
CA HIS A 161 -16.81 -53.62 14.14
C HIS A 161 -18.13 -52.83 14.02
N GLY A 162 -19.26 -53.40 14.45
CA GLY A 162 -20.59 -52.77 14.38
C GLY A 162 -21.16 -52.64 12.96
N VAL A 163 -20.64 -53.40 11.99
CA VAL A 163 -21.05 -53.36 10.58
C VAL A 163 -21.76 -54.66 10.19
N ASP A 164 -22.87 -54.56 9.45
CA ASP A 164 -23.57 -55.74 8.94
C ASP A 164 -22.71 -56.52 7.94
N TYR A 165 -22.68 -57.85 8.07
CA TYR A 165 -21.83 -58.70 7.23
C TYR A 165 -22.18 -58.64 5.74
N HIS A 166 -23.43 -58.37 5.37
CA HIS A 166 -23.81 -58.17 3.96
C HIS A 166 -23.20 -56.88 3.41
N VAL A 167 -23.09 -55.84 4.24
CA VAL A 167 -22.41 -54.59 3.87
C VAL A 167 -20.91 -54.85 3.69
N LEU A 168 -20.29 -55.62 4.58
CA LEU A 168 -18.88 -56.03 4.43
C LEU A 168 -18.65 -56.86 3.18
N ALA A 169 -19.50 -57.85 2.90
CA ALA A 169 -19.40 -58.68 1.71
C ALA A 169 -19.49 -57.83 0.43
N ARG A 170 -20.47 -56.92 0.38
CA ARG A 170 -20.66 -56.01 -0.76
C ARG A 170 -19.49 -55.06 -0.96
N VAL A 171 -19.01 -54.41 0.11
CA VAL A 171 -17.89 -53.43 0.03
C VAL A 171 -16.58 -54.10 -0.40
N ASN A 172 -16.40 -55.38 -0.06
CA ASN A 172 -15.20 -56.15 -0.39
C ASN A 172 -15.35 -57.04 -1.63
N ASN A 173 -16.49 -56.96 -2.34
CA ASN A 173 -16.82 -57.81 -3.48
C ASN A 173 -16.65 -59.31 -3.20
N ILE A 174 -17.15 -59.75 -2.04
CA ILE A 174 -17.14 -61.16 -1.63
C ILE A 174 -18.45 -61.79 -2.06
N ASP A 175 -18.39 -62.65 -3.07
CA ASP A 175 -19.57 -63.33 -3.62
C ASP A 175 -20.17 -64.36 -2.65
N ASN A 176 -19.32 -65.00 -1.85
CA ASN A 176 -19.74 -65.96 -0.82
C ASN A 176 -19.26 -65.51 0.57
N PRO A 177 -20.15 -64.91 1.39
CA PRO A 177 -19.83 -64.44 2.74
C PRO A 177 -19.25 -65.49 3.70
N ASP A 178 -19.52 -66.78 3.45
CA ASP A 178 -19.06 -67.88 4.28
C ASP A 178 -17.64 -68.35 3.93
N LEU A 179 -17.04 -67.82 2.85
CA LEU A 179 -15.74 -68.23 2.35
C LEU A 179 -14.72 -67.07 2.39
N ILE A 180 -14.04 -66.94 3.53
CA ILE A 180 -12.91 -66.02 3.73
C ILE A 180 -11.66 -66.78 4.17
N PHE A 181 -10.48 -66.26 3.85
CA PHE A 181 -9.21 -66.94 4.10
C PHE A 181 -8.30 -66.18 5.07
N PRO A 182 -7.53 -66.88 5.92
CA PRO A 182 -6.52 -66.24 6.75
C PRO A 182 -5.50 -65.45 5.90
N GLY A 183 -5.19 -64.22 6.32
CA GLY A 183 -4.35 -63.28 5.57
C GLY A 183 -5.11 -62.42 4.56
N GLN A 184 -6.38 -62.71 4.29
CA GLN A 184 -7.24 -61.86 3.45
C GLN A 184 -7.46 -60.50 4.14
N LYS A 185 -7.39 -59.42 3.36
CA LYS A 185 -7.64 -58.06 3.83
C LYS A 185 -9.09 -57.67 3.54
N ILE A 186 -9.82 -57.28 4.58
CA ILE A 186 -11.23 -56.89 4.54
C ILE A 186 -11.30 -55.41 4.93
N ARG A 187 -11.84 -54.60 4.02
CA ARG A 187 -12.17 -53.19 4.24
C ARG A 187 -13.43 -53.10 5.11
N ILE A 188 -13.32 -52.36 6.21
CA ILE A 188 -14.36 -52.08 7.16
C ILE A 188 -14.76 -50.62 6.93
N PRO A 189 -15.94 -50.36 6.32
CA PRO A 189 -16.42 -49.00 6.13
C PRO A 189 -16.71 -48.35 7.49
N LYS A 190 -16.32 -47.07 7.65
CA LYS A 190 -16.61 -46.24 8.83
C LYS A 190 -17.89 -45.44 8.66
#